data_AF-A0AAD5HVZ0-F1
#
_entry.id   AF-A0AAD5HVZ0-F1
#
_cell.length_a   1.000
_cell.length_b   1.000
_cell.length_c   1.000
_cell.angle_alpha   90.00
_cell.angle_beta   90.00
_cell.angle_gamma   90.00
#
_symmetry.space_group_name_H-M   'P 1'
#
loop_
_entity.id
_entity.type
_entity.pdbx_description
1 polymer ?
#
loop_
_entity_poly.entity_id
_entity_poly.type
_entity_poly.pdbx_seq_one_letter_code
_entity_poly.pdbx_strand_id
1 'polypeptide(L)'
;MASSSQLIQLAKSLPTPLQRFFARYPPAAIVPEGSPKTPSQESRPDPFRFYKHPVTGKWQDPVYSQRRQAELVKMAREHGVEDLLPDTRKGTEYRLAHRVEHGLRVKGTGVGQKVKGHIHERHMIAKMEQRRKAMLDMPSLIKRWKRASHDLHINPIRYANSHDSTRPTSMASSTDFSAVSGKATHYQVLNLTATLLDTQQDPTPLIKRAYHRALLRNHPDKVAASNPSDFFTVDQITTALNVLSSPSSRAAYDAALRVSRPAGAASRDAAFQTGVENVDLDDLAFDEGDECWYRPCRCGNERSYVFRETDLEEVSDEGELVVACLDCSLWLRVHFAVMDEDDETPPSDDITKKS
;
A
#
# COMPACT_ATOMS: atom_id res chain seq x y z
N MET A 1 -49.32 23.32 18.99
CA MET A 1 -48.43 23.13 20.16
C MET A 1 -48.46 21.66 20.51
N ALA A 2 -47.32 20.98 20.56
CA ALA A 2 -47.26 19.61 21.06
C ALA A 2 -47.73 19.60 22.53
N SER A 3 -48.45 18.55 22.96
CA SER A 3 -48.85 18.44 24.36
C SER A 3 -47.62 18.16 25.23
N SER A 4 -47.66 18.57 26.50
CA SER A 4 -46.57 18.26 27.45
C SER A 4 -46.31 16.76 27.57
N SER A 5 -47.36 15.93 27.49
CA SER A 5 -47.24 14.47 27.46
C SER A 5 -46.48 13.96 26.23
N GLN A 6 -46.71 14.54 25.04
CA GLN A 6 -45.98 14.19 23.82
C GLN A 6 -44.50 14.56 23.93
N LEU A 7 -44.18 15.75 24.46
CA LEU A 7 -42.80 16.17 24.66
C LEU A 7 -42.06 15.25 25.65
N ILE A 8 -42.73 14.82 26.72
CA ILE A 8 -42.18 13.85 27.67
C ILE A 8 -41.95 12.49 27.00
N GLN A 9 -42.87 12.04 26.13
CA GLN A 9 -42.69 10.80 25.37
C GLN A 9 -41.51 10.89 24.40
N LEU A 10 -41.33 12.03 23.72
CA LEU A 10 -40.18 12.28 22.85
C LEU A 10 -38.87 12.26 23.63
N ALA A 11 -38.81 12.93 24.79
CA ALA A 11 -37.64 12.90 25.66
C ALA A 11 -37.31 11.46 26.13
N LYS A 12 -38.33 10.67 26.45
CA LYS A 12 -38.19 9.25 26.81
C LYS A 12 -37.79 8.34 25.65
N SER A 13 -38.02 8.74 24.40
CA SER A 13 -37.56 7.99 23.21
C SER A 13 -36.09 8.20 22.87
N LEU A 14 -35.39 9.13 23.54
CA LEU A 14 -33.96 9.36 23.32
C LEU A 14 -33.13 8.11 23.67
N PRO A 15 -31.98 7.88 23.02
CA PRO A 15 -31.06 6.81 23.38
C PRO A 15 -30.66 6.85 24.87
N THR A 16 -30.58 5.68 25.49
CA THR A 16 -30.23 5.56 26.93
C THR A 16 -28.91 6.24 27.31
N PRO A 17 -27.84 6.28 26.47
CA PRO A 17 -26.64 7.02 26.81
C PRO A 17 -26.86 8.53 26.93
N LEU A 18 -27.69 9.12 26.06
CA LEU A 18 -28.04 10.54 26.10
C LEU A 18 -28.91 10.87 27.31
N GLN A 19 -29.90 10.03 27.63
CA GLN A 19 -30.72 10.21 28.83
C GLN A 19 -29.86 10.21 30.11
N ARG A 20 -28.93 9.25 30.22
CA ARG A 20 -27.98 9.18 31.35
C ARG A 20 -27.05 10.39 31.40
N PHE A 21 -26.63 10.91 30.25
CA PHE A 21 -25.82 12.12 30.17
C PHE A 21 -26.60 13.32 30.71
N PHE A 22 -27.79 13.60 30.18
CA PHE A 22 -28.61 14.73 30.60
C PHE A 22 -29.08 14.63 32.06
N ALA A 23 -29.28 13.42 32.58
CA ALA A 23 -29.58 13.22 34.00
C ALA A 23 -28.41 13.61 34.91
N ARG A 24 -27.16 13.43 34.45
CA ARG A 24 -25.95 13.78 35.23
C ARG A 24 -25.51 15.22 35.00
N TYR A 25 -25.58 15.68 33.76
CA TYR A 25 -25.14 17.00 33.31
C TYR A 25 -26.29 17.70 32.57
N PRO A 26 -27.33 18.16 33.29
CA PRO A 26 -28.43 18.86 32.67
C PRO A 26 -27.99 20.28 32.23
N PRO A 27 -28.21 20.67 30.96
CA PRO A 27 -27.89 22.03 30.51
C PRO A 27 -28.83 23.07 31.13
N ALA A 28 -28.36 24.30 31.25
CA ALA A 28 -29.17 25.40 31.82
C ALA A 28 -30.49 25.63 31.06
N ALA A 29 -30.56 25.28 29.77
CA ALA A 29 -31.75 25.43 28.94
C ALA A 29 -32.95 24.58 29.38
N ILE A 30 -32.72 23.44 30.06
CA ILE A 30 -33.80 22.52 30.46
C ILE A 30 -34.18 22.63 31.94
N VAL A 31 -33.34 23.27 32.75
CA VAL A 31 -33.53 23.33 34.20
C VAL A 31 -34.11 24.69 34.57
N PRO A 32 -35.10 24.76 35.49
CA PRO A 32 -35.62 26.04 35.96
C PRO A 32 -34.50 26.92 36.54
N GLU A 33 -34.63 28.23 36.33
CA GLU A 33 -33.69 29.22 36.83
C GLU A 33 -33.53 29.10 38.36
N GLY A 34 -32.28 29.00 38.83
CA GLY A 34 -31.97 28.90 40.26
C GLY A 34 -31.91 27.48 40.83
N SER A 35 -32.06 26.43 40.00
CA SER A 35 -31.82 25.06 40.44
C SER A 35 -30.36 24.83 40.92
N PRO A 36 -30.13 24.04 41.97
CA PRO A 36 -28.78 23.65 42.37
C PRO A 36 -28.11 22.81 41.28
N LYS A 37 -26.79 22.93 41.17
CA LYS A 37 -25.98 22.10 40.26
C LYS A 37 -26.01 20.65 40.73
N THR A 38 -25.90 19.71 39.80
CA THR A 38 -25.77 18.30 40.18
C THR A 38 -24.38 18.04 40.81
N PRO A 39 -24.22 16.99 41.65
CA PRO A 39 -22.92 16.62 42.20
C PRO A 39 -21.85 16.36 41.12
N SER A 40 -22.28 15.89 39.95
CA SER A 40 -21.41 15.69 38.79
C SER A 40 -20.93 17.02 38.20
N GLN A 41 -21.80 18.03 38.09
CA GLN A 41 -21.43 19.38 37.62
C GLN A 41 -20.57 20.15 38.61
N GLU A 42 -20.76 19.93 39.91
CA GLU A 42 -19.93 20.56 40.95
C GLU A 42 -18.51 20.03 40.94
N SER A 43 -18.36 18.70 40.89
CA SER A 43 -17.04 18.08 40.80
C SER A 43 -16.36 18.36 39.47
N ARG A 44 -17.12 18.37 38.37
CA ARG A 44 -16.62 18.55 37.00
C ARG A 44 -17.55 19.48 36.20
N PRO A 45 -17.24 20.79 36.17
CA PRO A 45 -18.08 21.78 35.47
C PRO A 45 -18.27 21.48 33.98
N ASP A 46 -17.20 21.06 33.29
CA ASP A 46 -17.25 20.63 31.89
C ASP A 46 -16.80 19.16 31.79
N PRO A 47 -17.70 18.22 31.42
CA PRO A 47 -17.38 16.80 31.35
C PRO A 47 -16.54 16.42 30.13
N PHE A 48 -16.39 17.30 29.14
CA PHE A 48 -15.72 17.06 27.87
C PHE A 48 -14.32 17.65 27.79
N ARG A 49 -13.97 18.57 28.69
CA ARG A 49 -12.64 19.18 28.76
C ARG A 49 -11.75 18.56 29.82
N PHE A 50 -10.45 18.73 29.62
CA PHE A 50 -9.46 18.45 30.66
C PHE A 50 -9.67 19.43 31.80
N TYR A 51 -9.57 18.92 33.03
CA TYR A 51 -9.79 19.69 34.24
C TYR A 51 -8.53 19.71 35.08
N LYS A 52 -8.07 20.90 35.47
CA LYS A 52 -6.93 21.03 36.38
C LYS A 52 -7.46 21.09 37.80
N HIS A 53 -7.12 20.10 38.62
CA HIS A 53 -7.58 20.05 40.00
C HIS A 53 -6.94 21.20 40.80
N PRO A 54 -7.70 22.00 41.57
CA PRO A 54 -7.20 23.22 42.20
C PRO A 54 -6.14 22.95 43.28
N VAL A 55 -6.33 21.88 44.07
CA VAL A 55 -5.40 21.53 45.16
C VAL A 55 -4.12 20.86 44.63
N THR A 56 -4.24 19.79 43.84
CA THR A 56 -3.09 19.00 43.38
C THR A 56 -2.39 19.58 42.15
N GLY A 57 -3.02 20.52 41.44
CA GLY A 57 -2.49 21.13 40.21
C GLY A 57 -2.37 20.17 39.02
N LYS A 58 -2.75 18.90 39.16
CA LYS A 58 -2.67 17.88 38.11
C LYS A 58 -3.84 18.02 37.13
N TRP A 59 -3.54 17.83 35.85
CA TRP A 59 -4.56 17.70 34.81
C TRP A 59 -5.21 16.33 34.89
N GLN A 60 -6.53 16.32 34.87
CA GLN A 60 -7.34 15.12 34.82
C GLN A 60 -8.00 15.00 33.45
N ASP A 61 -8.04 13.78 32.95
CA ASP A 61 -8.68 13.44 31.67
C ASP A 61 -10.18 13.74 31.71
N PRO A 62 -10.78 14.17 30.58
CA PRO A 62 -12.21 14.38 30.46
C PRO A 62 -13.03 13.17 30.94
N VAL A 63 -14.19 13.41 31.56
CA VAL A 63 -15.09 12.32 32.03
C VAL A 63 -15.49 11.43 30.88
N TYR A 64 -15.75 12.04 29.72
CA TYR A 64 -16.03 11.35 28.47
C TYR A 64 -14.83 11.51 27.54
N SER A 65 -14.22 10.40 27.14
CA SER A 65 -13.13 10.38 26.17
C SER A 65 -13.60 10.93 24.81
N GLN A 66 -12.66 11.38 23.96
CA GLN A 66 -13.01 11.94 22.64
C GLN A 66 -13.88 11.01 21.78
N ARG A 67 -13.71 9.69 21.90
CA ARG A 67 -14.57 8.70 21.27
C ARG A 67 -16.01 8.78 21.78
N ARG A 68 -16.20 8.74 23.11
CA ARG A 68 -17.53 8.83 23.74
C ARG A 68 -18.19 10.19 23.47
N GLN A 69 -17.42 11.27 23.41
CA GLN A 69 -17.90 12.59 22.98
C GLN A 69 -18.45 12.54 21.55
N ALA A 70 -17.72 11.94 20.61
CA ALA A 70 -18.17 11.80 19.23
C ALA A 70 -19.42 10.92 19.12
N GLU A 71 -19.52 9.85 19.90
CA GLU A 71 -20.71 8.99 19.97
C GLU A 71 -21.93 9.76 20.50
N LEU A 72 -21.77 10.54 21.58
CA LEU A 72 -22.83 11.40 22.13
C LEU A 72 -23.27 12.47 21.13
N VAL A 73 -22.33 13.18 20.50
CA VAL A 73 -22.63 14.19 19.47
C VAL A 73 -23.35 13.55 18.28
N LYS A 74 -22.91 12.36 17.83
CA LYS A 74 -23.57 11.65 16.74
C LYS A 74 -25.03 11.34 17.08
N MET A 75 -25.29 10.74 18.24
CA MET A 75 -26.66 10.45 18.69
C MET A 75 -27.47 11.73 18.86
N ALA A 76 -26.88 12.78 19.45
CA ALA A 76 -27.59 14.04 19.69
C ALA A 76 -27.98 14.72 18.38
N ARG A 77 -27.11 14.69 17.37
CA ARG A 77 -27.40 15.18 16.03
C ARG A 77 -28.51 14.39 15.33
N GLU A 78 -28.52 13.07 15.44
CA GLU A 78 -29.57 12.21 14.89
C GLU A 78 -30.95 12.48 15.52
N HIS A 79 -30.96 12.91 16.79
CA HIS A 79 -32.18 13.22 17.53
C HIS A 79 -32.47 14.73 17.68
N GLY A 80 -31.69 15.62 17.04
CA GLY A 80 -31.90 17.06 17.07
C GLY A 80 -31.69 17.74 18.44
N VAL A 81 -30.86 17.16 19.30
CA VAL A 81 -30.54 17.67 20.66
C VAL A 81 -29.05 18.02 20.82
N GLU A 82 -28.36 18.33 19.72
CA GLU A 82 -26.93 18.66 19.73
C GLU A 82 -26.64 19.95 20.52
N ASP A 83 -27.50 20.96 20.41
CA ASP A 83 -27.37 22.27 21.07
C ASP A 83 -27.48 22.20 22.60
N LEU A 84 -28.04 21.09 23.12
CA LEU A 84 -28.14 20.84 24.56
C LEU A 84 -26.86 20.25 25.15
N LEU A 85 -25.90 19.83 24.32
CA LEU A 85 -24.60 19.34 24.77
C LEU A 85 -23.63 20.50 25.04
N PRO A 86 -22.69 20.36 25.99
CA PRO A 86 -21.58 21.31 26.14
C PRO A 86 -20.72 21.40 24.88
N ASP A 87 -20.06 22.55 24.67
CA ASP A 87 -19.17 22.79 23.53
C ASP A 87 -18.06 21.73 23.41
N THR A 88 -18.02 21.04 22.25
CA THR A 88 -16.97 20.06 21.97
C THR A 88 -16.26 20.30 20.65
N ARG A 89 -15.00 19.86 20.57
CA ARG A 89 -14.24 19.77 19.32
C ARG A 89 -14.84 18.82 18.29
N LYS A 90 -15.77 17.95 18.71
CA LYS A 90 -16.47 16.99 17.87
C LYS A 90 -17.84 17.50 17.39
N GLY A 91 -18.34 18.59 17.97
CA GLY A 91 -19.58 19.25 17.58
C GLY A 91 -19.57 19.68 16.11
N THR A 92 -20.75 19.69 15.51
CA THR A 92 -20.98 20.06 14.11
C THR A 92 -20.67 21.53 13.91
N GLU A 93 -21.23 22.41 14.76
CA GLU A 93 -21.00 23.86 14.70
C GLU A 93 -19.53 24.20 14.86
N TYR A 94 -18.88 23.67 15.90
CA TYR A 94 -17.46 23.89 16.14
C TYR A 94 -16.60 23.45 14.95
N ARG A 95 -16.84 22.25 14.39
CA ARG A 95 -16.05 21.73 13.25
C ARG A 95 -16.23 22.57 11.99
N LEU A 96 -17.45 23.07 11.75
CA LEU A 96 -17.74 23.95 10.62
C LEU A 96 -17.08 25.31 10.82
N ALA A 97 -17.29 25.96 11.96
CA ALA A 97 -16.68 27.24 12.30
C ALA A 97 -15.15 27.18 12.20
N HIS A 98 -14.54 26.16 12.81
CA HIS A 98 -13.09 25.98 12.78
C HIS A 98 -12.54 25.72 11.37
N ARG A 99 -13.30 25.04 10.51
CA ARG A 99 -12.92 24.81 9.11
C ARG A 99 -13.06 26.08 8.26
N VAL A 100 -14.10 26.87 8.50
CA VAL A 100 -14.33 28.14 7.79
C VAL A 100 -13.28 29.18 8.21
N GLU A 101 -13.01 29.30 9.50
CA GLU A 101 -12.07 30.29 10.04
C GLU A 101 -10.63 30.00 9.62
N HIS A 102 -10.19 28.73 9.70
CA HIS A 102 -8.78 28.40 9.49
C HIS A 102 -8.46 27.73 8.14
N GLY A 103 -9.47 27.23 7.43
CA GLY A 103 -9.28 26.52 6.15
C GLY A 103 -8.47 25.23 6.26
N LEU A 104 -8.00 24.73 5.10
CA LEU A 104 -7.11 23.57 5.03
C LEU A 104 -5.70 24.00 5.41
N ARG A 105 -5.06 23.29 6.35
CA ARG A 105 -3.75 23.66 6.91
C ARG A 105 -2.68 22.57 6.78
N VAL A 106 -2.92 21.58 5.92
CA VAL A 106 -1.92 20.52 5.66
C VAL A 106 -0.72 21.09 4.93
N LYS A 107 0.47 20.53 5.15
CA LYS A 107 1.69 21.01 4.50
C LYS A 107 1.60 20.80 2.98
N GLY A 108 1.99 21.80 2.20
CA GLY A 108 1.99 21.76 0.74
C GLY A 108 0.72 22.35 0.12
N THR A 109 -0.46 21.80 0.43
CA THR A 109 -1.75 22.21 -0.16
C THR A 109 -2.62 23.08 0.75
N GLY A 110 -2.20 23.31 2.00
CA GLY A 110 -2.91 24.21 2.90
C GLY A 110 -2.85 25.68 2.45
N VAL A 111 -3.79 26.48 2.94
CA VAL A 111 -3.88 27.92 2.67
C VAL A 111 -2.54 28.58 3.04
N GLY A 112 -1.95 29.30 2.10
CA GLY A 112 -0.64 29.95 2.26
C GLY A 112 0.57 29.02 2.23
N GLN A 113 0.40 27.72 1.98
CA GLN A 113 1.51 26.77 1.78
C GLN A 113 1.80 26.57 0.28
N LYS A 114 3.03 26.14 -0.01
CA LYS A 114 3.48 25.77 -1.35
C LYS A 114 4.02 24.33 -1.34
N VAL A 115 3.69 23.57 -2.38
CA VAL A 115 4.18 22.21 -2.59
C VAL A 115 5.70 22.24 -2.86
N LYS A 116 6.44 21.32 -2.24
CA LYS A 116 7.91 21.24 -2.36
C LYS A 116 8.38 20.89 -3.79
N GLY A 117 7.57 20.17 -4.55
CA GLY A 117 7.93 19.57 -5.84
C GLY A 117 8.83 18.34 -5.68
N HIS A 118 8.82 17.43 -6.64
CA HIS A 118 9.70 16.25 -6.64
C HIS A 118 11.16 16.64 -6.95
N ILE A 119 12.13 15.78 -6.58
CA ILE A 119 13.57 16.07 -6.79
C ILE A 119 13.86 16.38 -8.26
N HIS A 120 13.30 15.60 -9.19
CA HIS A 120 13.53 15.79 -10.61
C HIS A 120 12.95 17.12 -11.12
N GLU A 121 11.79 17.57 -10.62
CA GLU A 121 11.19 18.86 -10.99
C GLU A 121 12.08 20.00 -10.51
N ARG A 122 12.57 19.92 -9.26
CA ARG A 122 13.44 20.94 -8.67
C ARG A 122 14.77 21.06 -9.40
N HIS A 123 15.36 19.94 -9.85
CA HIS A 123 16.67 19.93 -10.51
C HIS A 123 16.59 19.96 -12.04
N MET A 124 15.39 19.90 -12.64
CA MET A 124 15.21 19.84 -14.09
C MET A 124 15.89 21.03 -14.78
N ILE A 125 15.66 22.23 -14.27
CA ILE A 125 16.18 23.47 -14.86
C ILE A 125 17.72 23.45 -14.87
N ALA A 126 18.34 23.16 -13.71
CA ALA A 126 19.78 23.07 -13.59
C ALA A 126 20.39 21.99 -14.50
N LYS A 127 19.74 20.81 -14.57
CA LYS A 127 20.17 19.69 -15.42
C LYS A 127 20.06 20.03 -16.92
N MET A 128 19.01 20.75 -17.33
CA MET A 128 18.85 21.17 -18.72
C MET A 128 19.86 22.24 -19.11
N GLU A 129 20.19 23.17 -18.22
CA GLU A 129 21.22 24.18 -18.47
C GLU A 129 22.61 23.55 -18.60
N GLN A 130 22.93 22.55 -17.76
CA GLN A 130 24.17 21.79 -17.88
C GLN A 130 24.27 21.07 -19.24
N ARG A 131 23.17 20.45 -19.69
CA ARG A 131 23.11 19.81 -21.02
C ARG A 131 23.29 20.83 -22.14
N ARG A 132 22.62 21.99 -22.05
CA ARG A 132 22.77 23.09 -23.02
C ARG A 132 24.23 23.54 -23.11
N LYS A 133 24.88 23.79 -21.99
CA LYS A 133 26.29 24.21 -21.93
C LYS A 133 27.22 23.14 -22.55
N ALA A 134 27.05 21.88 -22.19
CA ALA A 134 27.85 20.78 -22.75
C ALA A 134 27.70 20.68 -24.28
N MET A 135 26.48 20.85 -24.80
CA MET A 135 26.24 20.85 -26.25
C MET A 135 26.90 22.03 -26.97
N LEU A 136 26.93 23.21 -26.34
CA LEU A 136 27.64 24.38 -26.88
C LEU A 136 29.17 24.17 -26.89
N ASP A 137 29.71 23.53 -25.85
CA ASP A 137 31.15 23.27 -25.73
C ASP A 137 31.62 22.06 -26.56
N MET A 138 30.71 21.15 -26.94
CA MET A 138 31.01 19.89 -27.64
C MET A 138 31.82 20.08 -28.94
N PRO A 139 31.51 21.02 -29.85
CA PRO A 139 32.31 21.22 -31.06
C PRO A 139 33.76 21.61 -30.76
N SER A 140 34.00 22.38 -29.69
CA SER A 140 35.36 22.77 -29.28
C SER A 140 36.14 21.58 -28.73
N LEU A 141 35.47 20.71 -27.96
CA LEU A 141 36.05 19.51 -27.38
C LEU A 141 36.41 18.49 -28.46
N ILE A 142 35.51 18.25 -29.43
CA ILE A 142 35.76 17.35 -30.57
C ILE A 142 36.99 17.81 -31.36
N LYS A 143 37.13 19.12 -31.62
CA LYS A 143 38.32 19.65 -32.31
C LYS A 143 39.60 19.39 -31.54
N ARG A 144 39.61 19.61 -30.22
CA ARG A 144 40.79 19.36 -29.36
C ARG A 144 41.14 17.88 -29.34
N TRP A 145 40.15 17.00 -29.13
CA TRP A 145 40.36 15.56 -29.10
C TRP A 145 40.86 15.03 -30.45
N LYS A 146 40.24 15.41 -31.57
CA LYS A 146 40.69 15.00 -32.91
C LYS A 146 42.13 15.43 -33.21
N ARG A 147 42.58 16.59 -32.74
CA ARG A 147 43.99 17.02 -32.87
C ARG A 147 44.93 16.13 -32.06
N ALA A 148 44.62 15.91 -30.78
CA ALA A 148 45.43 15.04 -29.92
C ALA A 148 45.48 13.58 -30.43
N SER A 149 44.38 13.07 -30.99
CA SER A 149 44.34 11.75 -31.63
C SER A 149 45.06 11.69 -32.97
N HIS A 150 45.31 12.84 -33.62
CA HIS A 150 46.14 12.91 -34.83
C HIS A 150 47.64 12.92 -34.50
N ASP A 151 48.01 13.38 -33.30
CA ASP A 151 49.39 13.40 -32.80
C ASP A 151 49.83 12.04 -32.22
N LEU A 152 48.89 11.23 -31.73
CA LEU A 152 49.12 9.82 -31.41
C LEU A 152 48.78 8.97 -32.63
N HIS A 153 49.79 8.56 -33.42
CA HIS A 153 49.64 7.63 -34.54
C HIS A 153 49.12 6.26 -34.07
N ILE A 154 47.82 6.14 -33.85
CA ILE A 154 47.13 4.86 -33.80
C ILE A 154 46.73 4.56 -35.25
N ASN A 155 47.40 3.56 -35.81
CA ASN A 155 47.14 3.02 -37.15
C ASN A 155 45.62 2.87 -37.37
N PRO A 156 45.06 3.37 -38.48
CA PRO A 156 43.67 3.12 -38.79
C PRO A 156 43.53 1.62 -39.04
N ILE A 157 42.81 0.92 -38.16
CA ILE A 157 42.23 -0.38 -38.49
C ILE A 157 41.30 -0.12 -39.67
N ARG A 158 41.80 -0.43 -40.86
CA ARG A 158 41.00 -0.52 -42.09
C ARG A 158 40.02 -1.68 -41.87
N TYR A 159 38.81 -1.38 -41.43
CA TYR A 159 37.69 -2.26 -41.71
C TYR A 159 37.39 -2.15 -43.20
N ALA A 160 37.87 -3.13 -43.95
CA ALA A 160 37.44 -3.37 -45.31
C ALA A 160 35.96 -3.78 -45.29
N ASN A 161 35.07 -2.88 -45.73
CA ASN A 161 33.71 -3.26 -46.09
C ASN A 161 33.77 -3.96 -47.46
N SER A 162 33.85 -5.29 -47.42
CA SER A 162 33.40 -6.16 -48.52
C SER A 162 31.98 -6.65 -48.24
N HIS A 163 31.23 -6.90 -49.31
CA HIS A 163 29.83 -7.36 -49.41
C HIS A 163 28.82 -6.27 -49.79
N ASP A 164 29.00 -5.83 -51.03
CA ASP A 164 28.17 -6.20 -52.19
C ASP A 164 26.66 -6.48 -51.99
N SER A 165 25.94 -5.95 -52.97
CA SER A 165 24.51 -5.94 -53.21
C SER A 165 23.86 -7.32 -53.22
N THR A 166 22.73 -7.46 -52.54
CA THR A 166 21.55 -8.08 -53.15
C THR A 166 20.27 -7.48 -52.58
N ARG A 167 19.53 -6.79 -53.46
CA ARG A 167 18.13 -6.43 -53.32
C ARG A 167 17.29 -7.68 -53.65
N PRO A 168 16.15 -7.89 -52.98
CA PRO A 168 14.96 -7.97 -53.81
C PRO A 168 13.81 -7.13 -53.26
N THR A 169 13.11 -6.54 -54.23
CA THR A 169 11.89 -5.78 -54.13
C THR A 169 10.71 -6.71 -53.87
N SER A 170 9.89 -6.44 -52.86
CA SER A 170 8.45 -6.74 -52.92
C SER A 170 7.67 -5.69 -52.12
N MET A 171 6.53 -5.30 -52.66
CA MET A 171 5.77 -4.13 -52.28
C MET A 171 4.83 -4.37 -51.09
N ALA A 172 4.68 -3.31 -50.30
CA ALA A 172 3.45 -2.80 -49.69
C ALA A 172 2.47 -3.78 -48.98
N SER A 173 2.31 -3.58 -47.67
CA SER A 173 1.06 -3.05 -47.13
C SER A 173 1.26 -2.51 -45.72
N SER A 174 0.97 -1.22 -45.59
CA SER A 174 0.84 -0.48 -44.36
C SER A 174 -0.49 -0.80 -43.68
N THR A 175 -0.44 -1.31 -42.45
CA THR A 175 -1.48 -1.10 -41.43
C THR A 175 -0.84 -1.15 -40.04
N ASP A 176 -0.84 0.01 -39.41
CA ASP A 176 -1.18 0.24 -38.01
C ASP A 176 -0.29 -0.31 -36.87
N PHE A 177 0.40 0.65 -36.27
CA PHE A 177 0.58 0.78 -34.83
C PHE A 177 -0.70 0.39 -34.05
N SER A 178 -0.64 -0.68 -33.26
CA SER A 178 -1.49 -0.81 -32.06
C SER A 178 -0.95 -1.86 -31.11
N ALA A 179 -0.67 -1.41 -29.89
CA ALA A 179 -0.68 -2.12 -28.61
C ALA A 179 -0.37 -3.63 -28.64
N VAL A 180 0.80 -4.01 -28.10
CA VAL A 180 0.98 -5.33 -27.48
C VAL A 180 0.04 -5.40 -26.28
N SER A 181 -1.20 -5.77 -26.55
CA SER A 181 -2.10 -6.37 -25.58
C SER A 181 -1.56 -7.78 -25.35
N GLY A 182 -0.79 -7.95 -24.28
CA GLY A 182 -0.35 -9.26 -23.83
C GLY A 182 -1.57 -10.12 -23.58
N LYS A 183 -1.81 -11.12 -24.43
CA LYS A 183 -2.88 -12.09 -24.21
C LYS A 183 -2.62 -12.76 -22.86
N ALA A 184 -3.53 -12.59 -21.91
CA ALA A 184 -3.43 -13.22 -20.60
C ALA A 184 -3.24 -14.73 -20.76
N THR A 185 -2.33 -15.30 -19.98
CA THR A 185 -2.08 -16.75 -20.02
C THR A 185 -3.30 -17.51 -19.50
N HIS A 186 -3.51 -18.76 -19.91
CA HIS A 186 -4.63 -19.56 -19.41
C HIS A 186 -4.57 -19.76 -17.89
N TYR A 187 -3.36 -19.74 -17.32
CA TYR A 187 -3.08 -19.69 -15.88
C TYR A 187 -3.62 -18.41 -15.23
N GLN A 188 -3.39 -17.25 -15.86
CA GLN A 188 -3.87 -15.95 -15.39
C GLN A 188 -5.40 -15.85 -15.46
N VAL A 189 -6.03 -16.41 -16.49
CA VAL A 189 -7.50 -16.38 -16.67
C VAL A 189 -8.24 -17.14 -15.55
N LEU A 190 -7.72 -18.30 -15.11
CA LEU A 190 -8.30 -19.07 -13.99
C LEU A 190 -7.72 -18.67 -12.62
N ASN A 191 -6.73 -17.77 -12.62
CA ASN A 191 -5.97 -17.34 -11.45
C ASN A 191 -5.36 -18.54 -10.69
N LEU A 192 -4.61 -19.35 -11.44
CA LEU A 192 -3.87 -20.54 -11.00
C LEU A 192 -2.41 -20.44 -11.46
N THR A 193 -1.47 -21.00 -10.71
CA THR A 193 -0.06 -21.11 -11.13
C THR A 193 0.25 -22.52 -11.61
N ALA A 194 1.25 -22.65 -12.49
CA ALA A 194 1.70 -23.96 -12.97
C ALA A 194 2.22 -24.85 -11.81
N THR A 195 2.94 -24.25 -10.85
CA THR A 195 3.48 -24.93 -9.67
C THR A 195 2.40 -25.53 -8.77
N LEU A 196 1.27 -24.84 -8.57
CA LEU A 196 0.14 -25.35 -7.78
C LEU A 196 -0.57 -26.55 -8.43
N LEU A 197 -0.48 -26.68 -9.75
CA LEU A 197 -1.10 -27.77 -10.49
C LEU A 197 -0.15 -28.99 -10.65
N ASP A 198 1.15 -28.82 -10.39
CA ASP A 198 2.15 -29.90 -10.44
C ASP A 198 2.33 -30.62 -9.10
N THR A 199 2.04 -29.95 -7.98
CA THR A 199 2.13 -30.52 -6.63
C THR A 199 0.93 -31.41 -6.26
N GLN A 200 -0.15 -31.37 -7.05
CA GLN A 200 -1.38 -32.09 -6.77
C GLN A 200 -1.48 -33.38 -7.59
N GLN A 201 -1.77 -34.51 -6.92
CA GLN A 201 -1.97 -35.80 -7.57
C GLN A 201 -3.21 -35.82 -8.49
N ASP A 202 -4.24 -35.02 -8.17
CA ASP A 202 -5.42 -34.79 -9.02
C ASP A 202 -5.77 -33.28 -9.09
N PRO A 203 -5.37 -32.57 -10.16
CA PRO A 203 -5.62 -31.13 -10.30
C PRO A 203 -7.04 -30.81 -10.81
N THR A 204 -7.82 -31.79 -11.25
CA THR A 204 -9.14 -31.57 -11.87
C THR A 204 -10.19 -30.91 -10.96
N PRO A 205 -10.34 -31.25 -9.66
CA PRO A 205 -11.31 -30.57 -8.78
C PRO A 205 -10.92 -29.11 -8.54
N LEU A 206 -9.61 -28.82 -8.45
CA LEU A 206 -9.07 -27.49 -8.24
C LEU A 206 -9.36 -26.59 -9.46
N ILE A 207 -9.12 -27.09 -10.67
CA ILE A 207 -9.41 -26.38 -11.92
C ILE A 207 -10.92 -26.11 -12.06
N LYS A 208 -11.79 -27.08 -11.74
CA LYS A 208 -13.26 -26.91 -11.78
C LYS A 208 -13.73 -25.83 -10.80
N ARG A 209 -13.17 -25.80 -9.58
CA ARG A 209 -13.47 -24.77 -8.58
C ARG A 209 -13.01 -23.38 -9.06
N ALA A 210 -11.83 -23.30 -9.68
CA ALA A 210 -11.29 -22.06 -10.22
C ALA A 210 -12.14 -21.52 -11.39
N TYR A 211 -12.61 -22.40 -12.27
CA TYR A 211 -13.54 -22.08 -13.35
C TYR A 211 -14.86 -21.50 -12.83
N HIS A 212 -15.49 -22.16 -11.85
CA HIS A 212 -16.74 -21.68 -11.25
C HIS A 212 -16.56 -20.30 -10.59
N ARG A 213 -15.44 -20.09 -9.90
CA ARG A 213 -15.07 -18.77 -9.34
C ARG A 213 -14.86 -17.71 -10.42
N ALA A 214 -14.19 -18.05 -11.52
CA ALA A 214 -13.93 -17.12 -12.62
C ALA A 214 -15.23 -16.68 -13.30
N LEU A 215 -16.18 -17.60 -13.54
CA LEU A 215 -17.49 -17.26 -14.09
C LEU A 215 -18.30 -16.33 -13.18
N LEU A 216 -18.31 -16.59 -11.87
CA LEU A 216 -19.03 -15.76 -10.90
C LEU A 216 -18.45 -14.35 -10.74
N ARG A 217 -17.15 -14.18 -11.00
CA ARG A 217 -16.47 -12.87 -10.96
C ARG A 217 -16.68 -12.09 -12.25
N ASN A 218 -16.74 -12.76 -13.40
CA ASN A 218 -16.86 -12.14 -14.72
C ASN A 218 -18.30 -12.14 -15.27
N HIS A 219 -19.30 -12.47 -14.43
CA HIS A 219 -20.71 -12.44 -14.83
C HIS A 219 -21.16 -11.00 -15.15
N PRO A 220 -21.82 -10.74 -16.29
CA PRO A 220 -22.09 -9.38 -16.80
C PRO A 220 -22.88 -8.49 -15.83
N ASP A 221 -23.69 -9.08 -14.96
CA ASP A 221 -24.45 -8.38 -13.90
C ASP A 221 -23.55 -7.73 -12.82
N LYS A 222 -22.28 -8.16 -12.69
CA LYS A 222 -21.31 -7.61 -11.73
C LYS A 222 -20.22 -6.74 -12.37
N VAL A 223 -20.10 -6.73 -13.70
CA VAL A 223 -19.04 -6.02 -14.44
C VAL A 223 -19.35 -4.53 -14.63
N ALA A 224 -20.59 -4.09 -14.35
CA ALA A 224 -21.04 -2.71 -14.53
C ALA A 224 -20.36 -1.67 -13.61
N ALA A 225 -19.58 -2.09 -12.61
CA ALA A 225 -19.03 -1.22 -11.56
C ALA A 225 -17.48 -1.14 -11.52
N SER A 226 -16.76 -1.72 -12.49
CA SER A 226 -15.29 -1.91 -12.42
C SER A 226 -14.59 -1.80 -13.77
N ASN A 227 -13.28 -1.53 -13.75
CA ASN A 227 -12.45 -1.28 -14.95
C ASN A 227 -12.52 -2.45 -15.96
N PRO A 228 -12.65 -2.19 -17.28
CA PRO A 228 -12.77 -3.22 -18.32
C PRO A 228 -11.47 -4.00 -18.58
N SER A 229 -10.33 -3.60 -18.01
CA SER A 229 -9.03 -4.26 -18.16
C SER A 229 -8.86 -5.54 -17.34
N ASP A 230 -9.73 -5.77 -16.35
CA ASP A 230 -9.55 -6.82 -15.34
C ASP A 230 -10.50 -8.01 -15.52
N PHE A 231 -11.38 -7.94 -16.53
CA PHE A 231 -12.40 -8.96 -16.78
C PHE A 231 -12.07 -9.80 -18.02
N PHE A 232 -12.24 -11.11 -17.87
CA PHE A 232 -12.07 -12.09 -18.94
C PHE A 232 -13.43 -12.47 -19.53
N THR A 233 -13.49 -12.68 -20.85
CA THR A 233 -14.74 -13.13 -21.48
C THR A 233 -15.04 -14.57 -21.10
N VAL A 234 -16.32 -14.95 -21.13
CA VAL A 234 -16.75 -16.32 -20.84
C VAL A 234 -16.06 -17.33 -21.78
N ASP A 235 -15.82 -16.95 -23.04
CA ASP A 235 -15.10 -17.77 -24.01
C ASP A 235 -13.63 -17.97 -23.63
N GLN A 236 -12.96 -16.94 -23.10
CA GLN A 236 -11.57 -17.05 -22.59
C GLN A 236 -11.49 -17.97 -21.36
N ILE A 237 -12.48 -17.90 -20.47
CA ILE A 237 -12.56 -18.74 -19.27
C ILE A 237 -12.80 -20.21 -19.67
N THR A 238 -13.67 -20.45 -20.64
CA THR A 238 -14.02 -21.79 -21.13
C THR A 238 -12.84 -22.43 -21.89
N THR A 239 -12.15 -21.66 -22.72
CA THR A 239 -10.94 -22.12 -23.42
C THR A 239 -9.82 -22.47 -22.43
N ALA A 240 -9.61 -21.66 -21.39
CA ALA A 240 -8.62 -21.95 -20.35
C ALA A 240 -8.92 -23.25 -19.58
N LEU A 241 -10.20 -23.52 -19.26
CA LEU A 241 -10.62 -24.78 -18.64
C LEU A 241 -10.29 -25.98 -19.53
N ASN A 242 -10.66 -25.93 -20.81
CA ASN A 242 -10.46 -27.06 -21.73
C ASN A 242 -8.97 -27.38 -21.93
N VAL A 243 -8.12 -26.35 -22.00
CA VAL A 243 -6.67 -26.51 -22.17
C VAL A 243 -6.00 -27.02 -20.89
N LEU A 244 -6.41 -26.54 -19.71
CA LEU A 244 -5.79 -26.93 -18.43
C LEU A 244 -6.34 -28.24 -17.86
N SER A 245 -7.56 -28.65 -18.24
CA SER A 245 -8.23 -29.84 -17.69
C SER A 245 -7.65 -31.16 -18.19
N SER A 246 -6.93 -31.21 -19.32
CA SER A 246 -6.32 -32.45 -19.83
C SER A 246 -4.79 -32.38 -19.73
N PRO A 247 -4.11 -33.43 -19.20
CA PRO A 247 -2.66 -33.40 -19.03
C PRO A 247 -1.88 -33.22 -20.34
N SER A 248 -2.37 -33.77 -21.45
CA SER A 248 -1.74 -33.67 -22.76
C SER A 248 -1.86 -32.27 -23.37
N SER A 249 -3.03 -31.64 -23.30
CA SER A 249 -3.23 -30.25 -23.78
C SER A 249 -2.46 -29.24 -22.93
N ARG A 250 -2.38 -29.47 -21.62
CA ARG A 250 -1.58 -28.65 -20.70
C ARG A 250 -0.09 -28.72 -21.06
N ALA A 251 0.47 -29.93 -21.20
CA ALA A 251 1.88 -30.10 -21.53
C ALA A 251 2.24 -29.45 -22.88
N ALA A 252 1.36 -29.55 -23.88
CA ALA A 252 1.54 -28.89 -25.18
C ALA A 252 1.51 -27.34 -25.05
N TYR A 253 0.62 -26.80 -24.22
CA TYR A 253 0.55 -25.37 -23.93
C TYR A 253 1.79 -24.87 -23.17
N ASP A 254 2.27 -25.63 -22.18
CA ASP A 254 3.48 -25.32 -21.41
C ASP A 254 4.75 -25.38 -22.28
N ALA A 255 4.80 -26.30 -23.25
CA ALA A 255 5.85 -26.31 -24.26
C ALA A 255 5.80 -25.06 -25.16
N ALA A 256 4.60 -24.64 -25.58
CA ALA A 256 4.42 -23.43 -26.40
C ALA A 256 4.78 -22.14 -25.62
N LEU A 257 4.47 -22.06 -24.33
CA LEU A 257 4.86 -20.94 -23.47
C LEU A 257 6.38 -20.86 -23.29
N ARG A 258 7.07 -21.99 -23.18
CA ARG A 258 8.55 -22.04 -23.10
C ARG A 258 9.23 -21.57 -24.39
N VAL A 259 8.64 -21.86 -25.56
CA VAL A 259 9.17 -21.42 -26.86
C VAL A 259 8.87 -19.94 -27.14
N SER A 260 7.75 -19.42 -26.64
CA SER A 260 7.31 -18.04 -26.89
C SER A 260 7.85 -17.00 -25.89
N ARG A 261 8.42 -17.43 -24.75
CA ARG A 261 9.03 -16.51 -23.78
C ARG A 261 10.50 -16.25 -24.17
N PRO A 262 10.90 -15.01 -24.52
CA PRO A 262 12.30 -14.71 -24.80
C PRO A 262 13.12 -14.97 -23.53
N ALA A 263 14.28 -15.63 -23.68
CA ALA A 263 15.12 -16.17 -22.61
C ALA A 263 15.67 -15.13 -21.58
N GLY A 264 15.25 -13.87 -21.64
CA GLY A 264 15.66 -12.79 -20.73
C GLY A 264 14.51 -12.13 -19.95
N ALA A 265 13.29 -12.67 -19.95
CA ALA A 265 12.12 -12.08 -19.28
C ALA A 265 11.72 -12.78 -17.96
N ALA A 266 12.70 -13.26 -17.19
CA ALA A 266 12.49 -13.85 -15.87
C ALA A 266 12.35 -12.82 -14.73
N SER A 267 12.52 -11.52 -15.00
CA SER A 267 12.74 -10.50 -13.95
C SER A 267 11.69 -9.37 -13.89
N ARG A 268 10.49 -9.52 -14.48
CA ARG A 268 9.51 -8.41 -14.52
C ARG A 268 8.03 -8.74 -14.36
N ASP A 269 7.68 -9.88 -13.76
CA ASP A 269 6.29 -10.10 -13.31
C ASP A 269 6.09 -9.48 -11.93
N ALA A 270 6.17 -8.14 -11.86
CA ALA A 270 5.67 -7.33 -10.75
C ALA A 270 4.13 -7.28 -10.77
N ALA A 271 3.51 -8.44 -10.93
CA ALA A 271 2.06 -8.61 -10.96
C ALA A 271 1.53 -8.63 -9.53
N PHE A 272 1.17 -7.44 -9.03
CA PHE A 272 0.29 -7.22 -7.88
C PHE A 272 0.71 -7.96 -6.59
N GLN A 273 1.79 -7.48 -5.96
CA GLN A 273 2.16 -7.82 -4.58
C GLN A 273 1.13 -7.25 -3.61
N THR A 274 0.06 -7.99 -3.38
CA THR A 274 -0.99 -7.61 -2.42
C THR A 274 -0.46 -7.80 -0.99
N GLY A 275 -0.25 -6.71 -0.26
CA GLY A 275 0.06 -6.75 1.17
C GLY A 275 1.43 -7.35 1.50
N VAL A 276 2.50 -6.61 1.22
CA VAL A 276 3.87 -6.93 1.68
C VAL A 276 4.03 -6.53 3.15
N GLU A 277 4.35 -7.48 4.01
CA GLU A 277 4.71 -7.24 5.42
C GLU A 277 6.24 -7.23 5.54
N ASN A 278 6.81 -6.21 6.19
CA ASN A 278 8.26 -6.11 6.40
C ASN A 278 8.61 -6.60 7.81
N VAL A 279 9.61 -7.46 7.94
CA VAL A 279 10.07 -8.06 9.19
C VAL A 279 11.58 -8.17 9.18
N ASP A 280 12.23 -7.98 10.32
CA ASP A 280 13.68 -8.14 10.46
C ASP A 280 14.02 -9.62 10.72
N LEU A 281 15.17 -10.10 10.26
CA LEU A 281 15.58 -11.51 10.42
C LEU A 281 15.62 -11.96 11.89
N ASP A 282 15.97 -11.06 12.81
CA ASP A 282 16.05 -11.33 14.26
C ASP A 282 14.69 -11.63 14.92
N ASP A 283 13.59 -11.23 14.27
CA ASP A 283 12.22 -11.44 14.76
C ASP A 283 11.60 -12.78 14.27
N LEU A 284 12.33 -13.54 13.46
CA LEU A 284 11.86 -14.78 12.84
C LEU A 284 12.28 -16.00 13.65
N ALA A 285 11.38 -16.98 13.76
CA ALA A 285 11.69 -18.24 14.42
C ALA A 285 12.60 -19.08 13.53
N PHE A 286 13.75 -19.51 14.07
CA PHE A 286 14.67 -20.43 13.42
C PHE A 286 14.44 -21.86 13.93
N ASP A 287 14.32 -22.81 13.03
CA ASP A 287 14.24 -24.24 13.34
C ASP A 287 15.62 -24.89 13.15
N GLU A 288 16.28 -25.23 14.26
CA GLU A 288 17.62 -25.87 14.26
C GLU A 288 17.62 -27.25 13.59
N GLY A 289 16.47 -27.94 13.50
CA GLY A 289 16.41 -29.27 12.89
C GLY A 289 16.41 -29.26 11.36
N ASP A 290 15.78 -28.25 10.76
CA ASP A 290 15.57 -28.13 9.32
C ASP A 290 16.42 -27.00 8.68
N GLU A 291 17.22 -26.29 9.51
CA GLU A 291 18.05 -25.14 9.14
C GLU A 291 17.27 -24.10 8.34
N CYS A 292 16.10 -23.70 8.85
CA CYS A 292 15.22 -22.78 8.15
C CYS A 292 14.53 -21.78 9.08
N TRP A 293 14.26 -20.59 8.54
CA TRP A 293 13.41 -19.61 9.20
C TRP A 293 11.97 -19.81 8.78
N TYR A 294 11.04 -19.67 9.73
CA TYR A 294 9.62 -19.74 9.44
C TYR A 294 8.78 -18.70 10.18
N ARG A 295 7.62 -18.36 9.60
CA ARG A 295 6.64 -17.48 10.23
C ARG A 295 5.19 -17.90 9.93
N PRO A 296 4.27 -17.77 10.91
CA PRO A 296 2.84 -17.92 10.66
C PRO A 296 2.29 -16.75 9.83
N CYS A 297 1.36 -17.05 8.93
CA CYS A 297 0.67 -16.04 8.12
C CYS A 297 -0.72 -15.74 8.70
N ARG A 298 -1.19 -14.53 8.45
CA ARG A 298 -2.55 -14.06 8.79
C ARG A 298 -3.67 -14.88 8.13
N CYS A 299 -3.33 -15.73 7.15
CA CYS A 299 -4.27 -16.68 6.54
C CYS A 299 -4.53 -17.93 7.42
N GLY A 300 -3.78 -18.12 8.50
CA GLY A 300 -3.96 -19.22 9.46
C GLY A 300 -3.05 -20.43 9.25
N ASN A 301 -2.11 -20.40 8.30
CA ASN A 301 -1.03 -21.41 8.25
C ASN A 301 0.12 -21.00 9.18
N GLU A 302 0.53 -21.93 10.04
CA GLU A 302 1.56 -21.74 11.07
C GLU A 302 2.99 -21.74 10.50
N ARG A 303 3.24 -22.44 9.38
CA ARG A 303 4.53 -22.51 8.68
C ARG A 303 4.36 -22.10 7.21
N SER A 304 4.15 -20.81 7.01
CA SER A 304 3.63 -20.29 5.74
C SER A 304 4.65 -19.51 4.92
N TYR A 305 5.61 -18.87 5.58
CA TYR A 305 6.80 -18.29 4.99
C TYR A 305 7.96 -19.14 5.48
N VAL A 306 8.68 -19.78 4.56
CA VAL A 306 9.82 -20.65 4.87
C VAL A 306 10.94 -20.35 3.88
N PHE A 307 12.15 -20.17 4.38
CA PHE A 307 13.36 -19.91 3.60
C PHE A 307 14.60 -20.36 4.37
N ARG A 308 15.68 -20.63 3.65
CA ARG A 308 16.94 -21.19 4.16
C ARG A 308 18.10 -20.21 3.99
N GLU A 309 19.24 -20.54 4.59
CA GLU A 309 20.42 -19.67 4.58
C GLU A 309 20.90 -19.39 3.16
N THR A 310 20.86 -20.42 2.31
CA THR A 310 21.16 -20.32 0.88
C THR A 310 20.32 -19.26 0.16
N ASP A 311 19.04 -19.08 0.55
CA ASP A 311 18.17 -18.07 -0.05
C ASP A 311 18.58 -16.64 0.37
N LEU A 312 19.15 -16.45 1.57
CA LEU A 312 19.70 -15.16 2.00
C LEU A 312 21.04 -14.87 1.34
N GLU A 313 21.90 -15.88 1.19
CA GLU A 313 23.20 -15.75 0.53
C GLU A 313 23.06 -15.22 -0.91
N GLU A 314 22.05 -15.72 -1.65
CA GLU A 314 21.76 -15.29 -3.02
C GLU A 314 21.38 -13.80 -3.13
N VAL A 315 20.79 -13.23 -2.07
CA VAL A 315 20.36 -11.83 -2.02
C VAL A 315 21.15 -11.00 -0.99
N SER A 316 22.32 -11.48 -0.60
CA SER A 316 23.21 -10.84 0.39
C SER A 316 23.59 -9.41 0.01
N ASP A 317 23.82 -9.14 -1.27
CA ASP A 317 24.10 -7.80 -1.82
C ASP A 317 22.89 -6.84 -1.74
N GLU A 318 21.66 -7.37 -1.70
CA GLU A 318 20.43 -6.58 -1.64
C GLU A 318 20.00 -6.26 -0.20
N GLY A 319 20.38 -7.11 0.78
CA GLY A 319 20.02 -6.97 2.20
C GLY A 319 18.53 -7.17 2.50
N GLU A 320 17.76 -7.66 1.51
CA GLU A 320 16.32 -7.89 1.61
C GLU A 320 15.92 -9.16 0.84
N LEU A 321 15.25 -10.10 1.50
CA LEU A 321 14.69 -11.31 0.88
C LEU A 321 13.15 -11.20 0.81
N VAL A 322 12.56 -11.48 -0.35
CA VAL A 322 11.09 -11.41 -0.54
C VAL A 322 10.50 -12.81 -0.70
N VAL A 323 9.75 -13.26 0.30
CA VAL A 323 9.18 -14.62 0.40
C VAL A 323 7.67 -14.59 0.25
N ALA A 324 7.12 -15.45 -0.61
CA ALA A 324 5.68 -15.60 -0.78
C ALA A 324 5.09 -16.56 0.25
N CYS A 325 3.84 -16.32 0.68
CA CYS A 325 3.11 -17.28 1.50
C CYS A 325 2.75 -18.53 0.69
N LEU A 326 2.91 -19.71 1.27
CA LEU A 326 2.55 -20.98 0.61
C LEU A 326 1.04 -21.13 0.32
N ASP A 327 0.18 -20.59 1.19
CA ASP A 327 -1.29 -20.77 1.12
C ASP A 327 -2.10 -19.52 0.72
N CYS A 328 -1.48 -18.37 0.50
CA CYS A 328 -2.21 -17.17 0.08
C CYS A 328 -1.36 -16.23 -0.78
N SER A 329 -1.91 -15.07 -1.18
CA SER A 329 -1.24 -14.10 -2.04
C SER A 329 -0.44 -13.03 -1.28
N LEU A 330 -0.19 -13.23 0.01
CA LEU A 330 0.60 -12.31 0.84
C LEU A 330 2.10 -12.56 0.67
N TRP A 331 2.87 -11.52 0.91
CA TRP A 331 4.32 -11.51 0.75
C TRP A 331 4.98 -10.99 2.03
N LEU A 332 6.12 -11.57 2.38
CA LEU A 332 6.96 -11.16 3.49
C LEU A 332 8.29 -10.65 2.92
N ARG A 333 8.67 -9.43 3.29
CA ARG A 333 9.99 -8.88 3.01
C ARG A 333 10.81 -8.95 4.28
N VAL A 334 11.88 -9.73 4.22
CA VAL A 334 12.79 -9.98 5.34
C VAL A 334 14.02 -9.10 5.13
N HIS A 335 14.29 -8.20 6.08
CA HIS A 335 15.50 -7.37 6.07
C HIS A 335 16.59 -8.04 6.90
N PHE A 336 17.82 -8.08 6.39
CA PHE A 336 18.98 -8.63 7.09
C PHE A 336 20.25 -7.88 6.71
N ALA A 337 21.26 -7.92 7.59
CA ALA A 337 22.58 -7.35 7.36
C ALA A 337 23.63 -8.44 7.54
N VAL A 338 24.50 -8.62 6.56
CA VAL A 338 25.66 -9.50 6.68
C VAL A 338 26.73 -8.75 7.47
N MET A 339 27.16 -9.30 8.60
CA MET A 339 28.29 -8.77 9.37
C MET A 339 29.56 -9.49 8.92
N ASP A 340 30.51 -8.75 8.35
CA ASP A 340 31.85 -9.28 8.11
C ASP A 340 32.56 -9.48 9.46
N GLU A 341 33.16 -10.65 9.68
CA GLU A 341 33.77 -11.08 10.95
C GLU A 341 34.99 -10.25 11.42
N ASP A 342 35.31 -9.13 10.76
CA ASP A 342 36.50 -8.32 11.02
C ASP A 342 36.31 -7.14 12.01
N ASP A 343 35.10 -6.93 12.57
CA ASP A 343 34.80 -5.75 13.41
C ASP A 343 34.45 -6.06 14.89
N GLU A 344 34.96 -7.17 15.46
CA GLU A 344 34.97 -7.36 16.93
C GLU A 344 36.08 -6.51 17.59
N THR A 345 35.80 -5.24 17.86
CA THR A 345 36.50 -4.49 18.93
C THR A 345 35.52 -4.11 20.03
N PRO A 346 35.59 -4.72 21.23
CA PRO A 346 34.72 -4.34 22.33
C PRO A 346 35.13 -2.96 22.89
N PRO A 347 34.18 -2.07 23.21
CA PRO A 347 34.49 -0.76 23.78
C PRO A 347 34.99 -0.92 25.22
N SER A 348 36.19 -0.39 25.49
CA SER A 348 36.74 -0.27 26.84
C SER A 348 36.04 0.88 27.58
N ASP A 349 35.30 0.56 28.63
CA ASP A 349 34.72 1.53 29.57
C ASP A 349 35.83 2.25 30.37
N ASP A 350 36.00 3.54 30.10
CA ASP A 350 36.83 4.47 30.88
C ASP A 350 36.04 4.97 32.10
N ILE A 351 36.24 4.35 33.26
CA ILE A 351 35.77 4.88 34.55
C ILE A 351 36.92 5.64 35.22
N THR A 352 36.98 6.94 34.95
CA THR A 352 37.72 7.91 35.76
C THR A 352 37.18 7.95 37.19
N LYS A 353 37.92 7.34 38.13
CA LYS A 353 37.85 7.62 39.57
C LYS A 353 38.72 8.85 39.85
N LYS A 354 38.09 9.98 40.15
CA LYS A 354 38.76 11.14 40.75
C LYS A 354 38.51 11.13 42.26
N SER A 355 39.62 11.04 43.00
CA SER A 355 39.73 11.22 44.45
C SER A 355 39.44 12.65 44.90
#